data_AF-A0A3D4CKJ8-F1
#
_entry.id   AF-A0A3D4CKJ8-F1
#
_cell.length_a   1.000
_cell.length_b   1.000
_cell.length_c   1.000
_cell.angle_alpha   90.00
_cell.angle_beta   90.00
_cell.angle_gamma   90.00
#
_symmetry.space_group_name_H-M   'P 1'
#
loop_
_entity.id
_entity.type
_entity.pdbx_description
1 polymer ?
#
loop_
_entity_poly.entity_id
_entity_poly.type
_entity_poly.pdbx_seq_one_letter_code
_entity_poly.pdbx_strand_id
1 'polypeptide(L)'
;MVKKSLIIEETNQEVFQFINEVINVNAEDIEILKTINKFNIDRLDNQVKAIVNIHKLNDIAKLNEFFISVNKKLEKNRYFVGVVETQNQRKKRLLKKYPSLIARPYILSDFIFKRVFPKLKATRWLYFFIT
;
A
#
# COMPACT_ATOMS: atom_id res chain seq x y z
N MET A 1 -20.40 -11.79 6.99
CA MET A 1 -19.76 -12.96 6.33
C MET A 1 -19.00 -12.59 5.06
N VAL A 2 -19.57 -11.83 4.13
CA VAL A 2 -18.91 -11.45 2.85
C VAL A 2 -17.58 -10.70 3.02
N LYS A 3 -17.50 -9.78 3.98
CA LYS A 3 -16.27 -8.99 4.27
C LYS A 3 -15.07 -9.87 4.70
N LYS A 4 -15.33 -10.97 5.40
CA LYS A 4 -14.29 -11.90 5.90
C LYS A 4 -13.69 -12.74 4.77
N SER A 5 -14.53 -13.34 3.93
CA SER A 5 -14.05 -14.19 2.82
C SER A 5 -13.17 -13.40 1.86
N LEU A 6 -13.54 -12.16 1.54
CA LEU A 6 -12.76 -11.28 0.68
C LEU A 6 -11.34 -11.03 1.19
N ILE A 7 -11.18 -10.74 2.49
CA ILE A 7 -9.85 -10.51 3.08
C ILE A 7 -9.02 -11.79 3.01
N ILE A 8 -9.60 -12.93 3.34
CA ILE A 8 -8.86 -14.20 3.39
C ILE A 8 -8.42 -14.64 1.99
N GLU A 9 -9.28 -14.49 0.98
CA GLU A 9 -8.99 -14.83 -0.41
C GLU A 9 -7.84 -13.98 -0.99
N GLU A 10 -7.78 -12.70 -0.62
CA GLU A 10 -6.78 -11.76 -1.13
C GLU A 10 -5.48 -11.73 -0.31
N THR A 11 -5.54 -12.15 0.96
CA THR A 11 -4.42 -12.12 1.89
C THR A 11 -4.20 -13.50 2.50
N ASN A 12 -4.57 -13.69 3.77
CA ASN A 12 -4.58 -14.97 4.47
C ASN A 12 -5.36 -14.85 5.80
N GLN A 13 -5.47 -15.97 6.52
CA GLN A 13 -6.15 -16.05 7.81
C GLN A 13 -5.50 -15.19 8.90
N GLU A 14 -4.17 -15.12 8.94
CA GLU A 14 -3.41 -14.38 9.96
C GLU A 14 -3.66 -12.87 9.84
N VAL A 15 -3.67 -12.35 8.61
CA VAL A 15 -3.98 -10.94 8.32
C VAL A 15 -5.41 -10.62 8.71
N PHE A 16 -6.37 -11.50 8.40
CA PHE A 16 -7.74 -11.31 8.84
C PHE A 16 -7.85 -11.25 10.38
N GLN A 17 -7.16 -12.15 11.10
CA GLN A 17 -7.15 -12.16 12.56
C GLN A 17 -6.60 -10.86 13.12
N PHE A 18 -5.45 -10.40 12.63
CA PHE A 18 -4.85 -9.13 13.04
C PHE A 18 -5.80 -7.94 12.80
N ILE A 19 -6.42 -7.86 11.62
CA ILE A 19 -7.35 -6.77 11.32
C ILE A 19 -8.55 -6.84 12.27
N ASN A 20 -9.08 -8.03 12.52
CA ASN A 20 -10.25 -8.24 13.38
C ASN A 20 -9.99 -7.94 14.86
N GLU A 21 -8.75 -8.11 15.33
CA GLU A 21 -8.31 -7.72 16.68
C GLU A 21 -8.27 -6.20 16.85
N VAL A 22 -7.82 -5.46 15.82
CA VAL A 22 -7.70 -3.99 15.87
C VAL A 22 -9.03 -3.31 15.57
N ILE A 23 -9.78 -3.86 14.62
CA ILE A 23 -11.04 -3.30 14.10
C ILE A 23 -12.03 -4.45 14.01
N ASN A 24 -13.15 -4.38 14.73
CA ASN A 24 -14.22 -5.37 14.59
C ASN A 24 -14.79 -5.34 13.15
N VAL A 25 -14.28 -6.19 12.25
CA VAL A 25 -14.55 -6.18 10.80
C VAL A 25 -16.05 -6.32 10.47
N ASN A 26 -16.85 -6.83 11.41
CA ASN A 26 -18.30 -6.99 11.24
C ASN A 26 -19.11 -5.75 11.63
N ALA A 27 -18.48 -4.67 12.11
CA ALA A 27 -19.19 -3.41 12.35
C ALA A 27 -19.66 -2.77 11.04
N GLU A 28 -20.77 -2.04 11.10
CA GLU A 28 -21.42 -1.46 9.92
C GLU A 28 -20.57 -0.36 9.27
N ASP A 29 -19.84 0.42 10.07
CA ASP A 29 -19.09 1.61 9.61
C ASP A 29 -17.63 1.32 9.21
N ILE A 30 -17.39 0.19 8.53
CA ILE A 30 -16.05 -0.20 8.07
C ILE A 30 -16.04 -0.44 6.57
N GLU A 31 -15.11 0.22 5.90
CA GLU A 31 -14.90 0.09 4.46
C GLU A 31 -13.68 -0.78 4.17
N ILE A 32 -13.86 -1.81 3.34
CA ILE A 32 -12.77 -2.70 2.89
C ILE A 32 -12.62 -2.57 1.38
N LEU A 33 -11.41 -2.25 0.95
CA LEU A 33 -11.12 -1.87 -0.43
C LEU A 33 -9.84 -2.54 -0.91
N LYS A 34 -9.78 -2.78 -2.22
CA LYS A 34 -8.55 -3.14 -2.93
C LYS A 34 -8.34 -2.14 -4.05
N THR A 35 -7.60 -1.07 -3.77
CA THR A 35 -7.44 0.02 -4.75
C THR A 35 -6.11 0.75 -4.63
N ILE A 36 -5.63 1.23 -5.78
CA ILE A 36 -4.57 2.26 -5.88
C ILE A 36 -5.12 3.65 -6.19
N ASN A 37 -6.41 3.72 -6.54
CA ASN A 37 -7.04 4.94 -7.04
C ASN A 37 -7.71 5.70 -5.91
N LYS A 38 -7.23 6.92 -5.67
CA LYS A 38 -7.83 7.87 -4.72
C LYS A 38 -9.34 8.06 -4.94
N PHE A 39 -9.77 8.03 -6.19
CA PHE A 39 -11.19 8.16 -6.57
C PHE A 39 -12.13 7.19 -5.84
N ASN A 40 -11.68 5.96 -5.57
CA ASN A 40 -12.49 4.98 -4.85
C ASN A 40 -12.64 5.38 -3.37
N ILE A 41 -11.64 6.03 -2.79
CA ILE A 41 -11.71 6.57 -1.43
C ILE A 41 -12.63 7.80 -1.40
N ASP A 42 -12.52 8.68 -2.39
CA ASP A 42 -13.35 9.89 -2.47
C ASP A 42 -14.86 9.58 -2.57
N ARG A 43 -15.22 8.40 -3.08
CA ARG A 43 -16.60 7.89 -3.20
C ARG A 43 -17.19 7.26 -1.94
N LEU A 44 -16.37 7.00 -0.93
CA LEU A 44 -16.89 6.47 0.34
C LEU A 44 -17.77 7.49 1.04
N ASP A 45 -18.65 6.99 1.90
CA ASP A 45 -19.37 7.84 2.83
C ASP A 45 -18.40 8.56 3.77
N ASN A 46 -18.84 9.68 4.31
CA ASN A 46 -18.06 10.40 5.31
C ASN A 46 -18.31 9.78 6.69
N GLN A 47 -17.41 10.02 7.64
CA GLN A 47 -17.53 9.55 9.02
C GLN A 47 -17.47 8.02 9.17
N VAL A 48 -16.62 7.37 8.37
CA VAL A 48 -16.35 5.94 8.49
C VAL A 48 -15.49 5.68 9.74
N LYS A 49 -15.78 4.60 10.49
CA LYS A 49 -15.02 4.22 11.70
C LYS A 49 -13.72 3.50 11.39
N ALA A 50 -13.61 2.84 10.25
CA ALA A 50 -12.32 2.39 9.74
C ALA A 50 -12.31 2.17 8.22
N ILE A 51 -11.13 2.36 7.63
CA ILE A 51 -10.89 2.03 6.23
C ILE A 51 -9.73 1.03 6.16
N VAL A 52 -9.96 -0.10 5.50
CA VAL A 52 -8.97 -1.15 5.27
C VAL A 52 -8.69 -1.24 3.77
N ASN A 53 -7.49 -0.84 3.34
CA ASN A 53 -7.04 -1.05 1.97
C ASN A 53 -6.07 -2.23 1.90
N ILE A 54 -6.52 -3.34 1.32
CA ILE A 54 -5.71 -4.57 1.16
C ILE A 54 -4.74 -4.49 -0.02
N HIS A 55 -4.82 -3.46 -0.86
CA HIS A 55 -3.78 -3.21 -1.87
C HIS A 55 -2.52 -2.62 -1.22
N LYS A 56 -1.34 -2.98 -1.76
CA LYS A 56 -0.07 -2.39 -1.32
C LYS A 56 -0.07 -0.88 -1.56
N LEU A 57 0.23 -0.12 -0.51
CA LEU A 57 0.42 1.33 -0.54
C LEU A 57 1.60 1.75 -1.42
N ASN A 58 2.62 0.89 -1.55
CA ASN A 58 3.79 1.14 -2.39
C ASN A 58 3.47 1.34 -3.87
N ASP A 59 2.32 0.86 -4.34
CA ASP A 59 1.92 0.92 -5.75
C ASP A 59 1.10 2.20 -6.05
N ILE A 60 0.82 3.02 -5.04
CA ILE A 60 0.05 4.26 -5.18
C ILE A 60 1.01 5.39 -5.59
N ALA A 61 0.82 5.94 -6.79
CA ALA A 61 1.69 7.00 -7.33
C ALA A 61 1.70 8.27 -6.46
N LYS A 62 0.50 8.71 -6.02
CA LYS A 62 0.32 9.92 -5.20
C LYS A 62 -0.14 9.60 -3.78
N LEU A 63 0.68 8.85 -3.04
CA LEU A 63 0.33 8.32 -1.72
C LEU A 63 -0.12 9.40 -0.72
N ASN A 64 0.48 10.59 -0.75
CA ASN A 64 0.06 11.69 0.13
C ASN A 64 -1.37 12.17 -0.16
N GLU A 65 -1.72 12.35 -1.44
CA GLU A 65 -3.08 12.74 -1.82
C GLU A 65 -4.10 11.64 -1.48
N PHE A 66 -3.68 10.38 -1.59
CA PHE A 66 -4.47 9.22 -1.16
C PHE A 66 -4.74 9.28 0.35
N PHE A 67 -3.73 9.50 1.19
CA PHE A 67 -3.92 9.63 2.64
C PHE A 67 -4.75 10.85 3.05
N ILE A 68 -4.64 11.97 2.34
CA ILE A 68 -5.52 13.12 2.55
C ILE A 68 -6.98 12.75 2.28
N SER A 69 -7.25 11.99 1.21
CA SER A 69 -8.60 11.50 0.91
C SER A 69 -9.11 10.57 2.01
N VAL A 70 -8.30 9.59 2.44
CA VAL A 70 -8.62 8.69 3.56
C VAL A 70 -8.97 9.48 4.82
N ASN A 71 -8.15 10.45 5.19
CA ASN A 71 -8.35 11.25 6.39
C ASN A 71 -9.65 12.08 6.35
N LYS A 72 -10.06 12.56 5.17
CA LYS A 72 -11.35 13.27 5.01
C LYS A 72 -12.56 12.37 5.21
N LYS A 73 -12.43 11.06 4.98
CA LYS A 73 -13.53 10.09 5.09
C LYS A 73 -13.64 9.48 6.49
N LEU A 74 -12.54 9.38 7.22
CA LEU A 74 -12.52 8.83 8.58
C LEU A 74 -13.10 9.79 9.61
N GLU A 75 -13.80 9.27 10.62
CA GLU A 75 -14.08 10.05 11.83
C GLU A 75 -12.78 10.37 12.58
N LYS A 76 -12.84 11.34 13.49
CA LYS A 76 -11.72 11.68 14.37
C LYS A 76 -11.36 10.47 15.26
N ASN A 77 -10.07 10.22 15.45
CA ASN A 77 -9.52 9.12 16.26
C ASN A 77 -9.94 7.72 15.78
N ARG A 78 -10.04 7.53 14.47
CA ARG A 78 -10.36 6.25 13.82
C ARG A 78 -9.20 5.66 13.04
N TYR A 79 -9.37 4.41 12.62
CA TYR A 79 -8.29 3.60 12.08
C TYR A 79 -8.27 3.57 10.56
N PHE A 80 -7.08 3.73 10.01
CA PHE A 80 -6.77 3.30 8.65
C PHE A 80 -5.82 2.11 8.71
N VAL A 81 -6.12 1.05 7.98
CA VAL A 81 -5.23 -0.11 7.81
C VAL A 81 -4.84 -0.23 6.34
N GLY A 82 -3.54 -0.33 6.09
CA GLY A 82 -3.01 -0.50 4.74
C GLY A 82 -1.85 -1.49 4.71
N VAL A 83 -1.63 -2.09 3.54
CA VAL A 83 -0.57 -3.07 3.32
C VAL A 83 0.68 -2.38 2.79
N VAL A 84 1.85 -2.72 3.33
CA VAL A 84 3.14 -2.18 2.85
C VAL A 84 4.18 -3.29 2.69
N GLU A 85 4.89 -3.27 1.57
CA GLU A 85 6.14 -4.01 1.40
C GLU A 85 7.30 -3.10 1.86
N THR A 86 7.98 -3.51 2.93
CA THR A 86 9.18 -2.79 3.40
C THR A 86 10.36 -2.97 2.43
N GLN A 87 11.33 -2.06 2.49
CA GLN A 87 12.55 -2.17 1.68
C GLN A 87 13.30 -3.50 1.93
N ASN A 88 13.31 -3.98 3.17
CA ASN A 88 13.95 -5.23 3.55
C ASN A 88 13.21 -6.44 2.98
N GLN A 89 11.88 -6.45 3.03
CA GLN A 89 11.06 -7.50 2.40
C GLN A 89 11.26 -7.51 0.88
N ARG A 90 11.25 -6.35 0.23
CA ARG A 90 11.54 -6.22 -1.21
C ARG A 90 12.92 -6.77 -1.57
N LYS A 91 13.96 -6.43 -0.80
CA LYS A 91 15.33 -6.95 -0.98
C LYS A 91 15.36 -8.48 -0.87
N LYS A 92 14.76 -9.04 0.19
CA LYS A 92 14.68 -10.49 0.40
C LYS A 92 13.96 -11.18 -0.76
N ARG A 93 12.84 -10.61 -1.24
CA ARG A 93 12.08 -11.13 -2.39
C ARG A 93 12.91 -11.15 -3.67
N LEU A 94 13.65 -10.07 -3.96
CA LEU A 94 14.52 -10.00 -5.15
C LEU A 94 15.68 -11.00 -5.09
N LEU A 95 16.29 -11.17 -3.91
CA LEU A 95 17.35 -12.18 -3.69
C LEU A 95 16.84 -13.62 -3.83
N LYS A 96 15.56 -13.88 -3.51
CA LYS A 96 14.94 -15.20 -3.70
C LYS A 96 14.52 -15.44 -5.16
N LYS A 97 14.14 -14.38 -5.88
CA LYS A 97 13.63 -14.46 -7.25
C LYS A 97 14.73 -14.66 -8.31
N TYR A 98 15.90 -14.06 -8.09
CA TYR A 98 17.01 -14.10 -9.05
C TYR A 98 18.24 -14.77 -8.43
N PRO A 99 19.06 -15.48 -9.23
CA PRO A 99 20.38 -15.93 -8.79
C PRO A 99 21.20 -14.77 -8.21
N SER A 100 22.04 -15.05 -7.22
CA SER A 100 22.78 -14.03 -6.44
C SER A 100 23.60 -13.07 -7.31
N LEU A 101 24.15 -13.57 -8.43
CA LEU A 101 24.89 -12.80 -9.44
C LEU A 101 24.03 -11.75 -10.15
N ILE A 102 22.74 -12.01 -10.35
CA ILE A 102 21.80 -11.11 -11.06
C ILE A 102 21.04 -10.23 -10.05
N ALA A 103 20.71 -10.77 -8.88
CA ALA A 103 19.93 -10.06 -7.87
C ALA A 103 20.68 -8.83 -7.32
N ARG A 104 21.99 -8.95 -7.09
CA ARG A 104 22.82 -7.86 -6.54
C ARG A 104 22.88 -6.62 -7.46
N PRO A 105 23.27 -6.74 -8.75
CA PRO A 105 23.26 -5.57 -9.64
C PRO A 105 21.84 -5.04 -9.84
N TYR A 106 20.82 -5.89 -9.90
CA TYR A 106 19.42 -5.43 -10.01
C TYR A 106 18.99 -4.55 -8.83
N ILE A 107 19.29 -4.98 -7.60
CA ILE A 107 18.96 -4.21 -6.38
C ILE A 107 19.71 -2.88 -6.35
N LEU A 108 20.98 -2.88 -6.78
CA LEU A 108 21.79 -1.66 -6.86
C LEU A 108 21.20 -0.69 -7.90
N SER A 109 20.87 -1.18 -9.09
CA SER A 109 20.23 -0.39 -10.14
C SER A 109 18.87 0.17 -9.67
N ASP A 110 17.97 -0.65 -9.10
CA ASP A 110 16.67 -0.20 -8.56
C ASP A 110 16.85 0.92 -7.54
N PHE A 111 17.89 0.83 -6.69
CA PHE A 111 18.22 1.89 -5.73
C PHE A 111 18.67 3.18 -6.42
N ILE A 112 19.57 3.10 -7.40
CA ILE A 112 20.07 4.28 -8.13
C ILE A 112 18.92 4.96 -8.89
N PHE A 113 18.17 4.21 -9.68
CA PHE A 113 17.05 4.75 -10.47
C PHE A 113 15.96 5.35 -9.59
N LYS A 114 15.58 4.70 -8.49
CA LYS A 114 14.45 5.17 -7.65
C LYS A 114 14.83 6.18 -6.58
N ARG A 115 16.09 6.25 -6.15
CA ARG A 115 16.50 7.12 -5.02
C ARG A 115 17.56 8.16 -5.36
N VAL A 116 18.42 7.90 -6.33
CA VAL A 116 19.49 8.81 -6.71
C VAL A 116 19.04 9.73 -7.84
N PHE A 117 18.47 9.17 -8.92
CA PHE A 117 18.08 9.96 -10.09
C PHE A 117 17.04 11.06 -9.82
N PRO A 118 16.00 10.87 -8.99
CA PRO A 118 15.05 11.95 -8.68
C PRO A 118 15.67 13.14 -7.93
N LYS A 119 16.79 12.90 -7.23
CA LYS A 119 17.47 13.89 -6.36
C LYS A 119 18.58 14.65 -7.09
N LEU A 120 19.16 14.08 -8.14
CA LEU A 120 20.19 14.74 -8.93
C LEU A 120 19.56 15.63 -10.00
N LYS A 121 19.97 16.90 -10.07
CA LYS A 121 19.41 17.88 -11.04
C LYS A 121 19.55 17.40 -12.50
N ALA A 122 20.63 16.71 -12.82
CA ALA A 122 20.91 16.23 -14.18
C ALA A 122 20.03 15.03 -14.61
N THR A 123 19.70 14.11 -13.71
CA THR A 123 18.97 12.87 -14.04
C THR A 123 17.50 12.86 -13.61
N ARG A 124 17.03 13.96 -13.00
CA ARG A 124 15.62 14.14 -12.62
C ARG A 124 14.67 14.08 -13.82
N TRP A 125 15.04 14.65 -14.97
CA TRP A 125 14.24 14.57 -16.20
C TRP A 125 14.05 13.12 -16.66
N LEU A 126 15.12 12.32 -16.68
CA LEU A 126 15.06 10.92 -17.09
C LEU A 126 14.14 10.10 -16.18
N TYR A 127 14.15 10.38 -14.87
CA TYR A 127 13.25 9.73 -13.91
C TYR A 127 11.77 9.98 -14.25
N PHE A 128 11.37 11.24 -14.48
CA PHE A 128 9.99 11.61 -14.84
C PHE A 128 9.59 11.19 -16.27
N PHE A 129 10.56 10.90 -17.14
CA PHE A 129 10.27 10.34 -18.45
C PHE A 129 9.92 8.85 -18.37
N ILE A 130 10.56 8.11 -17.47
CA ILE A 130 10.40 6.65 -17.33
C ILE A 130 9.26 6.29 -16.36
N THR A 131 9.05 7.09 -15.31
CA THR A 131 8.05 6.87 -14.25
C THR A 131 6.88 7.82 -14.42
#